data_AF-A0A4V5NE95-F1
#
_entry.id   AF-A0A4V5NE95-F1
#
_cell.length_a   1.000
_cell.length_b   1.000
_cell.length_c   1.000
_cell.angle_alpha   90.00
_cell.angle_beta   90.00
_cell.angle_gamma   90.00
#
_symmetry.space_group_name_H-M   'P 1'
#
loop_
_entity.id
_entity.type
_entity.pdbx_description
1 polymer ?
#
loop_
_entity_poly.entity_id
_entity_poly.type
_entity_poly.pdbx_seq_one_letter_code
_entity_poly.pdbx_strand_id
1 'polypeptide(L)'
;MKSEPTLLRDTPVKRERQIKTENPPDPMDIDSVMQEQPGTRNVTGVYNIYSQQLAEQLPDQADNLRLFLCVDEGKIWGGFELGMKTGVLRADEIHIDQAVSFIWRARDSWDGNRPRFGRGCFGEIVLHGRDQVRGTFYNLFNEPLEFDGQRRPGPLWCGRSPYAFEREWDGFVSETYGR
;
A
#
# COMPACT_ATOMS: atom_id res chain seq x y z
N MET A 1 21.46 -81.06 25.45
CA MET A 1 22.20 -81.01 24.16
C MET A 1 21.44 -79.98 23.32
N LYS A 2 22.01 -78.86 22.83
CA LYS A 2 23.17 -78.68 21.93
C LYS A 2 22.98 -79.49 20.62
N SER A 3 23.03 -78.92 19.41
CA SER A 3 23.70 -77.66 18.98
C SER A 3 22.99 -76.95 17.80
N GLU A 4 23.26 -75.64 17.63
CA GLU A 4 23.24 -74.92 16.34
C GLU A 4 24.62 -74.98 15.64
N PRO A 5 24.71 -74.59 14.36
CA PRO A 5 25.78 -73.66 13.95
C PRO A 5 25.38 -72.58 12.90
N THR A 6 26.17 -71.50 12.84
CA THR A 6 26.04 -70.29 11.97
C THR A 6 27.16 -70.19 10.92
N LEU A 7 27.21 -69.27 9.93
CA LEU A 7 26.45 -68.01 9.66
C LEU A 7 25.85 -68.03 8.21
N LEU A 8 25.99 -67.17 7.19
CA LEU A 8 26.72 -65.91 6.87
C LEU A 8 25.91 -65.02 5.87
N ARG A 9 25.97 -63.70 6.09
CA ARG A 9 26.28 -62.56 5.17
C ARG A 9 26.27 -62.73 3.62
N ASP A 10 25.92 -61.74 2.78
CA ASP A 10 25.66 -60.28 2.95
C ASP A 10 24.67 -59.70 1.89
N THR A 11 24.25 -58.43 2.05
CA THR A 11 23.27 -57.64 1.25
C THR A 11 23.79 -57.13 -0.11
N PRO A 12 22.93 -56.73 -1.10
CA PRO A 12 22.48 -55.32 -1.16
C PRO A 12 21.10 -54.97 -1.82
N VAL A 13 20.43 -53.97 -1.24
CA VAL A 13 19.73 -52.80 -1.86
C VAL A 13 18.89 -52.98 -3.14
N LYS A 14 17.56 -52.73 -3.02
CA LYS A 14 16.90 -51.62 -3.73
C LYS A 14 15.60 -51.15 -3.05
N ARG A 15 15.34 -49.83 -3.06
CA ARG A 15 14.01 -49.23 -2.80
C ARG A 15 13.41 -48.84 -4.14
N GLU A 16 12.12 -49.13 -4.35
CA GLU A 16 11.33 -48.50 -5.41
C GLU A 16 9.98 -48.05 -4.84
N ARG A 17 9.63 -46.78 -5.07
CA ARG A 17 8.35 -46.18 -4.65
C ARG A 17 7.36 -46.33 -5.80
N GLN A 18 6.23 -46.98 -5.57
CA GLN A 18 5.14 -46.93 -6.54
C GLN A 18 4.30 -45.67 -6.33
N ILE A 19 4.61 -44.72 -7.20
CA ILE A 19 3.90 -43.50 -7.61
C ILE A 19 2.42 -43.50 -7.22
N LYS A 20 2.01 -42.44 -6.50
CA LYS A 20 0.61 -42.06 -6.37
C LYS A 20 0.28 -41.21 -7.60
N THR A 21 -0.70 -41.61 -8.40
CA THR A 21 -1.07 -40.89 -9.64
C THR A 21 -1.47 -39.45 -9.32
N GLU A 22 -0.81 -38.49 -9.97
CA GLU A 22 -1.22 -37.09 -9.95
C GLU A 22 -2.40 -36.92 -10.91
N ASN A 23 -3.49 -36.30 -10.43
CA ASN A 23 -4.51 -35.78 -11.34
C ASN A 23 -3.92 -34.55 -12.05
N PRO A 24 -4.19 -34.35 -13.36
CA PRO A 24 -3.86 -33.08 -14.00
C PRO A 24 -4.67 -31.94 -13.34
N PRO A 25 -4.10 -30.73 -13.18
CA PRO A 25 -4.84 -29.60 -12.64
C PRO A 25 -5.94 -29.15 -13.62
N ASP A 26 -7.09 -28.76 -13.07
CA ASP A 26 -8.19 -28.19 -13.86
C ASP A 26 -7.78 -26.82 -14.43
N PRO A 27 -8.10 -26.49 -15.69
CA PRO A 27 -7.68 -25.25 -16.34
C PRO A 27 -8.49 -24.01 -15.90
N MET A 28 -9.00 -23.99 -14.66
CA MET A 28 -9.76 -22.89 -14.07
C MET A 28 -9.28 -22.46 -12.67
N ASP A 29 -8.01 -22.70 -12.32
CA ASP A 29 -7.36 -21.96 -11.23
C ASP A 29 -7.13 -20.50 -11.66
N ILE A 30 -8.20 -19.70 -11.62
CA ILE A 30 -8.16 -18.24 -11.80
C ILE A 30 -7.64 -17.53 -10.53
N ASP A 31 -7.36 -18.28 -9.47
CA ASP A 31 -6.81 -17.82 -8.19
C ASP A 31 -5.31 -17.47 -8.24
N SER A 32 -4.84 -16.99 -9.39
CA SER A 32 -3.76 -16.00 -9.47
C SER A 32 -4.24 -14.59 -9.09
N VAL A 33 -5.39 -14.48 -8.43
CA VAL A 33 -5.73 -13.35 -7.56
C VAL A 33 -4.56 -13.15 -6.60
N MET A 34 -3.92 -11.98 -6.66
CA MET A 34 -2.76 -11.66 -5.83
C MET A 34 -3.12 -11.87 -4.36
N GLN A 35 -2.36 -12.72 -3.65
CA GLN A 35 -2.60 -12.94 -2.22
C GLN A 35 -2.45 -11.61 -1.46
N GLU A 36 -3.58 -11.00 -1.05
CA GLU A 36 -3.58 -9.82 -0.19
C GLU A 36 -2.74 -10.14 1.06
N GLN A 37 -1.60 -9.46 1.24
CA GLN A 37 -0.73 -9.73 2.39
C GLN A 37 -1.56 -9.53 3.68
N PRO A 38 -1.48 -10.47 4.66
CA PRO A 38 -2.39 -10.47 5.81
C PRO A 38 -2.42 -9.17 6.59
N GLY A 39 -3.47 -8.37 6.37
CA GLY A 39 -3.72 -7.12 7.06
C GLY A 39 -3.74 -5.85 6.20
N THR A 40 -3.26 -5.89 4.95
CA THR A 40 -3.25 -4.74 4.01
C THR A 40 -4.61 -4.08 3.86
N ARG A 41 -5.69 -4.86 3.77
CA ARG A 41 -7.07 -4.35 3.69
C ARG A 41 -7.53 -3.48 4.89
N ASN A 42 -6.84 -3.55 6.04
CA ASN A 42 -7.12 -2.66 7.18
C ASN A 42 -6.67 -1.21 6.95
N VAL A 43 -5.73 -0.99 6.02
CA VAL A 43 -5.20 0.33 5.63
C VAL A 43 -6.30 1.19 4.98
N THR A 44 -7.36 0.58 4.45
CA THR A 44 -8.50 1.33 3.89
C THR A 44 -9.26 2.09 4.98
N GLY A 45 -9.29 3.42 4.86
CA GLY A 45 -9.92 4.30 5.84
C GLY A 45 -9.58 5.77 5.68
N VAL A 46 -10.08 6.58 6.61
CA VAL A 46 -9.73 8.00 6.75
C VAL A 46 -8.80 8.16 7.96
N TYR A 47 -7.71 8.88 7.79
CA TYR A 47 -6.73 9.18 8.83
C TYR A 47 -6.79 10.67 9.17
N ASN A 48 -6.76 10.99 10.46
CA ASN A 48 -6.35 12.31 10.93
C ASN A 48 -4.83 12.38 10.77
N ILE A 49 -4.33 13.46 10.17
CA ILE A 49 -2.89 13.69 10.01
C ILE A 49 -2.43 14.75 11.00
N TYR A 50 -1.21 14.60 11.50
CA TYR A 50 -0.48 15.61 12.24
C TYR A 50 0.87 15.87 11.54
N SER A 51 1.26 17.14 11.48
CA SER A 51 2.62 17.54 11.12
C SER A 51 2.98 18.78 11.89
N GLN A 52 4.12 18.76 12.59
CA GLN A 52 4.61 19.91 13.36
C GLN A 52 4.81 21.14 12.46
N GLN A 53 5.38 20.95 11.27
CA GLN A 53 5.62 22.04 10.31
C GLN A 53 4.34 22.79 9.95
N LEU A 54 3.23 22.06 9.73
CA LEU A 54 1.93 22.65 9.41
C LEU A 54 1.21 23.21 10.64
N ALA A 55 1.40 22.61 11.81
CA ALA A 55 0.86 23.16 13.07
C ALA A 55 1.50 24.51 13.42
N GLU A 56 2.79 24.69 13.13
CA GLU A 56 3.51 25.96 13.32
C GLU A 56 3.18 27.01 12.26
N GLN A 57 3.02 26.62 10.98
CA GLN A 57 2.76 27.55 9.87
C GLN A 57 1.27 27.89 9.67
N LEU A 58 0.37 26.95 9.96
CA LEU A 58 -1.07 27.03 9.71
C LEU A 58 -1.87 26.45 10.91
N PRO A 59 -1.77 27.05 12.11
CA PRO A 59 -2.39 26.51 13.32
C PRO A 59 -3.90 26.28 13.18
N ASP A 60 -4.63 27.19 12.51
CA ASP A 60 -6.07 27.07 12.24
C ASP A 60 -6.46 25.86 11.34
N GLN A 61 -5.47 25.19 10.74
CA GLN A 61 -5.64 24.02 9.87
C GLN A 61 -5.07 22.73 10.46
N ALA A 62 -4.39 22.77 11.61
CA ALA A 62 -3.70 21.63 12.20
C ALA A 62 -4.63 20.43 12.46
N ASP A 63 -5.83 20.66 13.01
CA ASP A 63 -6.83 19.62 13.27
C ASP A 63 -7.62 19.19 12.00
N ASN A 64 -7.42 19.88 10.88
CA ASN A 64 -8.14 19.64 9.63
C ASN A 64 -7.36 18.78 8.63
N LEU A 65 -6.10 18.45 8.90
CA LEU A 65 -5.25 17.66 8.01
C LEU A 65 -5.74 16.21 7.90
N ARG A 66 -5.89 15.68 6.67
CA ARG A 66 -6.47 14.35 6.42
C ARG A 66 -5.77 13.59 5.31
N LEU A 67 -5.79 12.27 5.44
CA LEU A 67 -5.36 11.32 4.43
C LEU A 67 -6.45 10.25 4.26
N PHE A 68 -6.85 10.00 3.02
CA PHE A 68 -7.88 9.05 2.64
C PHE A 68 -7.17 7.92 1.88
N LEU A 69 -7.13 6.71 2.43
CA LEU A 69 -6.45 5.56 1.80
C LEU A 69 -7.45 4.48 1.39
N CYS A 70 -7.24 3.89 0.23
CA CYS A 70 -7.96 2.73 -0.27
C CYS A 70 -6.97 1.74 -0.89
N VAL A 71 -6.91 0.54 -0.30
CA VAL A 71 -6.21 -0.60 -0.91
C VAL A 71 -7.11 -1.25 -1.96
N ASP A 72 -6.53 -1.53 -3.12
CA ASP A 72 -7.20 -2.17 -4.27
C ASP A 72 -6.18 -2.83 -5.19
N GLU A 73 -6.42 -4.07 -5.63
CA GLU A 73 -5.52 -4.85 -6.52
C GLU A 73 -4.01 -4.77 -6.17
N GLY A 74 -3.67 -4.86 -4.88
CA GLY A 74 -2.28 -4.79 -4.41
C GLY A 74 -1.63 -3.39 -4.47
N LYS A 75 -2.40 -2.35 -4.77
CA LYS A 75 -1.98 -0.93 -4.83
C LYS A 75 -2.61 -0.12 -3.70
N ILE A 76 -2.02 1.02 -3.37
CA ILE A 76 -2.66 2.05 -2.54
C ILE A 76 -3.10 3.19 -3.46
N TRP A 77 -4.40 3.47 -3.49
CA TRP A 77 -4.92 4.74 -3.97
C TRP A 77 -5.25 5.64 -2.78
N GLY A 78 -5.11 6.95 -2.93
CA GLY A 78 -5.51 7.85 -1.88
C GLY A 78 -5.69 9.30 -2.28
N GLY A 79 -6.22 10.07 -1.34
CA GLY A 79 -6.34 11.53 -1.41
C GLY A 79 -5.83 12.17 -0.13
N PHE A 80 -5.46 13.45 -0.18
CA PHE A 80 -5.00 14.20 0.98
C PHE A 80 -5.55 15.64 1.00
N GLU A 81 -5.75 16.13 2.22
CA GLU A 81 -6.11 17.51 2.55
C GLU A 81 -5.04 18.03 3.52
N LEU A 82 -4.10 18.84 3.04
CA LEU A 82 -2.92 19.30 3.79
C LEU A 82 -2.82 20.83 3.72
N GLY A 83 -3.66 21.51 4.51
CA GLY A 83 -3.81 22.96 4.50
C GLY A 83 -4.29 23.46 3.13
N MET A 84 -3.61 24.45 2.54
CA MET A 84 -3.90 24.96 1.20
C MET A 84 -3.69 23.96 0.05
N LYS A 85 -3.06 22.79 0.28
CA LYS A 85 -2.75 21.80 -0.75
C LYS A 85 -3.67 20.58 -0.63
N THR A 86 -4.35 20.24 -1.71
CA THR A 86 -5.21 19.05 -1.82
C THR A 86 -4.81 18.22 -3.03
N GLY A 87 -5.06 16.92 -3.02
CA GLY A 87 -4.69 16.08 -4.15
C GLY A 87 -4.84 14.59 -3.92
N VAL A 88 -4.19 13.82 -4.79
CA VAL A 88 -4.22 12.35 -4.82
C VAL A 88 -2.83 11.74 -4.83
N LEU A 89 -2.74 10.54 -4.27
CA LEU A 89 -1.53 9.71 -4.29
C LEU A 89 -1.82 8.31 -4.81
N ARG A 90 -0.75 7.66 -5.25
CA ARG A 90 -0.72 6.25 -5.65
C ARG A 90 0.59 5.60 -5.20
N ALA A 91 0.51 4.41 -4.61
CA ALA A 91 1.61 3.48 -4.49
C ALA A 91 1.27 2.19 -5.25
N ASP A 92 2.23 1.62 -5.97
CA ASP A 92 2.05 0.39 -6.75
C ASP A 92 2.39 -0.90 -5.95
N GLU A 93 2.71 -0.75 -4.66
CA GLU A 93 3.02 -1.82 -3.73
C GLU A 93 2.36 -1.55 -2.36
N ILE A 94 2.26 -2.57 -1.50
CA ILE A 94 1.81 -2.44 -0.11
C ILE A 94 2.67 -3.32 0.78
N HIS A 95 3.31 -2.72 1.78
CA HIS A 95 4.06 -3.42 2.82
C HIS A 95 3.67 -2.87 4.19
N ILE A 96 3.47 -3.76 5.17
CA ILE A 96 3.19 -3.41 6.57
C ILE A 96 4.52 -3.33 7.33
N ASP A 97 4.66 -2.31 8.18
CA ASP A 97 5.87 -1.98 8.97
C ASP A 97 7.15 -1.81 8.13
N GLN A 98 7.01 -1.47 6.85
CA GLN A 98 8.10 -1.08 5.93
C GLN A 98 7.72 0.21 5.18
N ALA A 99 8.71 0.94 4.68
CA ALA A 99 8.49 2.12 3.86
C ALA A 99 8.09 1.74 2.44
N VAL A 100 7.01 2.34 1.94
CA VAL A 100 6.52 2.23 0.57
C VAL A 100 6.61 3.61 -0.09
N SER A 101 7.28 3.69 -1.23
CA SER A 101 7.30 4.92 -2.02
C SER A 101 5.96 5.13 -2.74
N PHE A 102 5.42 6.34 -2.67
CA PHE A 102 4.22 6.75 -3.40
C PHE A 102 4.50 7.95 -4.30
N ILE A 103 3.70 8.12 -5.35
CA ILE A 103 3.70 9.28 -6.24
C ILE A 103 2.43 10.09 -6.02
N TRP A 104 2.49 11.42 -6.17
CA TRP A 104 1.36 12.32 -5.89
C TRP A 104 1.09 13.34 -7.01
N ARG A 105 -0.16 13.81 -7.07
CA ARG A 105 -0.62 14.96 -7.88
C ARG A 105 -1.42 15.89 -7.00
N ALA A 106 -1.10 17.18 -6.99
CA ALA A 106 -1.65 18.16 -6.05
C ALA A 106 -2.12 19.43 -6.75
N ARG A 107 -3.06 20.14 -6.12
CA ARG A 107 -3.37 21.54 -6.39
C ARG A 107 -2.96 22.37 -5.19
N ASP A 108 -2.65 23.63 -5.42
CA ASP A 108 -2.45 24.61 -4.37
C ASP A 108 -3.51 25.70 -4.49
N SER A 109 -4.38 25.83 -3.49
CA SER A 109 -5.45 26.82 -3.48
C SER A 109 -4.95 28.27 -3.35
N TRP A 110 -3.69 28.47 -2.94
CA TRP A 110 -3.04 29.79 -2.90
C TRP A 110 -2.35 30.15 -4.22
N ASP A 111 -1.88 29.17 -5.02
CA ASP A 111 -1.43 29.36 -6.42
C ASP A 111 -2.57 29.05 -7.43
N GLY A 112 -3.77 29.57 -7.15
CA GLY A 112 -4.90 29.55 -8.08
C GLY A 112 -5.39 28.15 -8.49
N ASN A 113 -5.22 27.12 -7.65
CA ASN A 113 -5.52 25.71 -7.90
C ASN A 113 -4.75 25.06 -9.07
N ARG A 114 -3.57 25.60 -9.40
CA ARG A 114 -2.71 25.07 -10.46
C ARG A 114 -2.29 23.60 -10.21
N PRO A 115 -2.39 22.72 -11.23
CA PRO A 115 -1.84 21.37 -11.18
C PRO A 115 -0.34 21.33 -10.89
N ARG A 116 0.08 20.53 -9.91
CA ARG A 116 1.48 20.14 -9.64
C ARG A 116 1.61 18.63 -9.60
N PHE A 117 2.40 18.09 -10.53
CA PHE A 117 2.75 16.68 -10.62
C PHE A 117 3.97 16.50 -11.54
N GLY A 118 4.53 15.29 -11.60
CA GLY A 118 5.63 14.93 -12.50
C GLY A 118 6.88 14.47 -11.77
N ARG A 119 8.05 14.65 -12.40
CA ARG A 119 9.33 14.17 -11.85
C ARG A 119 9.63 14.87 -10.51
N GLY A 120 9.87 14.08 -9.46
CA GLY A 120 10.09 14.58 -8.10
C GLY A 120 8.82 14.70 -7.24
N CYS A 121 7.62 14.51 -7.79
CA CYS A 121 6.37 14.51 -7.03
C CYS A 121 6.11 13.13 -6.41
N PHE A 122 6.90 12.80 -5.39
CA PHE A 122 6.83 11.54 -4.65
C PHE A 122 6.83 11.74 -3.12
N GLY A 123 6.59 10.67 -2.39
CA GLY A 123 6.68 10.60 -0.94
C GLY A 123 6.98 9.16 -0.51
N GLU A 124 7.12 8.96 0.79
CA GLU A 124 7.25 7.64 1.40
C GLU A 124 6.25 7.51 2.55
N ILE A 125 5.65 6.32 2.70
CA ILE A 125 4.71 6.01 3.78
C ILE A 125 5.05 4.66 4.43
N VAL A 126 5.05 4.61 5.75
CA VAL A 126 5.13 3.39 6.56
C VAL A 126 3.75 3.12 7.15
N LEU A 127 3.27 1.89 6.97
CA LEU A 127 1.95 1.46 7.42
C LEU A 127 2.10 0.63 8.70
N HIS A 128 1.83 1.24 9.85
CA HIS A 128 2.07 0.64 11.16
C HIS A 128 0.84 -0.12 11.69
N GLY A 129 0.97 -1.45 11.79
CA GLY A 129 -0.06 -2.33 12.34
C GLY A 129 -1.38 -2.32 11.56
N ARG A 130 -2.37 -1.53 12.01
CA ARG A 130 -3.73 -1.47 11.42
C ARG A 130 -4.33 -0.07 11.33
N ASP A 131 -3.78 0.88 12.09
CA ASP A 131 -4.43 2.16 12.36
C ASP A 131 -3.46 3.34 12.45
N GLN A 132 -2.13 3.13 12.41
CA GLN A 132 -1.15 4.20 12.35
C GLN A 132 -0.45 4.25 11.00
N VAL A 133 -0.12 5.44 10.53
CA VAL A 133 0.76 5.68 9.39
C VAL A 133 1.78 6.75 9.75
N ARG A 134 2.94 6.71 9.09
CA ARG A 134 3.96 7.75 9.11
C ARG A 134 4.48 7.98 7.71
N GLY A 135 5.00 9.14 7.40
CA GLY A 135 5.62 9.36 6.10
C GLY A 135 6.12 10.76 5.85
N THR A 136 6.59 10.97 4.62
CA THR A 136 7.13 12.24 4.16
C THR A 136 6.66 12.53 2.74
N PHE A 137 6.12 13.73 2.48
CA PHE A 137 5.86 14.23 1.13
C PHE A 137 7.05 15.05 0.65
N TYR A 138 7.76 14.59 -0.39
CA TYR A 138 8.85 15.33 -1.01
C TYR A 138 8.33 16.26 -2.11
N ASN A 139 8.90 17.47 -2.20
CA ASN A 139 8.57 18.53 -3.18
C ASN A 139 7.11 19.03 -3.18
N LEU A 140 6.24 18.54 -2.29
CA LEU A 140 4.87 19.06 -2.14
C LEU A 140 4.91 20.49 -1.56
N PHE A 141 5.79 20.68 -0.59
CA PHE A 141 6.20 21.97 -0.01
C PHE A 141 7.63 22.29 -0.45
N ASN A 142 8.17 23.44 0.00
CA ASN A 142 9.56 23.82 -0.28
C ASN A 142 10.56 22.87 0.40
N GLU A 143 10.24 22.47 1.64
CA GLU A 143 10.94 21.45 2.41
C GLU A 143 10.16 20.12 2.40
N PRO A 144 10.79 18.98 2.75
CA PRO A 144 10.07 17.72 2.96
C PRO A 144 9.07 17.81 4.11
N LEU A 145 7.79 17.51 3.83
CA LEU A 145 6.74 17.51 4.85
C LEU A 145 6.63 16.13 5.51
N GLU A 146 7.17 15.99 6.71
CA GLU A 146 6.98 14.81 7.57
C GLU A 146 5.57 14.80 8.20
N PHE A 147 5.01 13.61 8.42
CA PHE A 147 3.69 13.45 9.06
C PHE A 147 3.54 12.15 9.87
N ASP A 148 2.76 12.25 10.94
CA ASP A 148 2.12 11.12 11.64
C ASP A 148 0.64 11.08 11.24
N GLY A 149 0.01 9.90 11.28
CA GLY A 149 -1.40 9.76 10.99
C GLY A 149 -2.09 8.63 11.77
N GLN A 150 -3.30 8.88 12.26
CA GLN A 150 -4.10 7.91 12.99
C GLN A 150 -5.47 7.69 12.32
N ARG A 151 -5.80 6.43 12.03
CA ARG A 151 -7.03 6.00 11.38
C ARG A 151 -8.23 6.27 12.27
N ARG A 152 -9.25 6.94 11.72
CA ARG A 152 -10.52 7.18 12.41
C ARG A 152 -11.22 5.84 12.69
N PRO A 153 -11.79 5.62 13.89
CA PRO A 153 -12.68 4.50 14.14
C PRO A 153 -13.85 4.51 13.15
N GLY A 154 -14.08 3.39 12.45
CA GLY A 154 -15.04 3.34 11.36
C GLY A 154 -14.82 2.18 10.39
N PRO A 155 -15.69 2.04 9.38
CA PRO A 155 -15.64 0.96 8.39
C PRO A 155 -14.33 0.96 7.58
N LEU A 156 -14.04 -0.14 6.89
CA LEU A 156 -12.94 -0.24 5.92
C LEU A 156 -13.30 0.51 4.62
N TRP A 157 -13.51 1.83 4.73
CA TRP A 157 -13.87 2.72 3.63
C TRP A 157 -13.37 4.14 3.91
N CYS A 158 -12.86 4.82 2.87
CA CYS A 158 -12.32 6.18 2.97
C CYS A 158 -13.25 7.28 2.40
N GLY A 159 -14.54 6.98 2.18
CA GLY A 159 -15.50 7.90 1.57
C GLY A 159 -15.46 7.94 0.04
N ARG A 160 -14.46 7.33 -0.61
CA ARG A 160 -14.24 7.27 -2.06
C ARG A 160 -13.97 5.83 -2.50
N SER A 161 -14.01 5.57 -3.80
CA SER A 161 -13.57 4.31 -4.42
C SER A 161 -12.19 4.48 -5.10
N PRO A 162 -11.45 3.39 -5.36
CA PRO A 162 -10.18 3.41 -6.10
C PRO A 162 -10.30 4.14 -7.44
N TYR A 163 -11.28 3.74 -8.25
CA TYR A 163 -11.65 4.40 -9.52
C TYR A 163 -11.94 5.91 -9.39
N ALA A 164 -12.46 6.36 -8.24
CA ALA A 164 -12.67 7.78 -7.99
C ALA A 164 -11.37 8.55 -7.69
N PHE A 165 -10.31 7.90 -7.21
CA PHE A 165 -8.97 8.47 -7.13
C PHE A 165 -8.23 8.40 -8.47
N GLU A 166 -8.33 7.29 -9.18
CA GLU A 166 -7.76 7.09 -10.53
C GLU A 166 -8.28 8.12 -11.54
N ARG A 167 -9.60 8.37 -11.57
CA ARG A 167 -10.19 9.39 -12.44
C ARG A 167 -9.76 10.81 -12.07
N GLU A 168 -9.55 11.12 -10.78
CA GLU A 168 -8.99 12.42 -10.38
C GLU A 168 -7.51 12.52 -10.80
N TRP A 169 -6.75 11.46 -10.56
CA TRP A 169 -5.35 11.32 -10.94
C TRP A 169 -5.17 11.63 -12.43
N ASP A 170 -5.90 10.97 -13.32
CA ASP A 170 -5.80 11.24 -14.77
C ASP A 170 -6.38 12.60 -15.18
N GLY A 171 -7.33 13.15 -14.43
CA GLY A 171 -7.81 14.53 -14.60
C GLY A 171 -6.69 15.57 -14.58
N PHE A 172 -5.68 15.41 -13.72
CA PHE A 172 -4.49 16.29 -13.71
C PHE A 172 -3.74 16.31 -15.06
N VAL A 173 -3.67 15.16 -15.76
CA VAL A 173 -3.03 15.06 -17.08
C VAL A 173 -3.94 15.61 -18.17
N SER A 174 -5.25 15.32 -18.10
CA SER A 174 -6.24 15.83 -19.05
C SER A 174 -6.28 17.37 -19.06
N GLU A 175 -6.38 18.00 -17.88
CA GLU A 175 -6.39 19.47 -17.73
C GLU A 175 -5.10 20.14 -18.22
N THR A 176 -3.94 19.49 -18.02
CA THR A 176 -2.63 20.08 -18.31
C THR A 176 -2.23 19.94 -19.78
N TYR A 177 -2.73 18.91 -20.48
CA TYR A 177 -2.32 18.55 -21.84
C TYR A 177 -3.46 18.47 -22.86
N GLY A 178 -4.72 18.68 -22.46
CA GLY A 178 -5.89 18.65 -23.35
C GLY A 178 -6.14 17.27 -23.97
N ARG A 179 -6.01 16.21 -23.16
CA ARG A 179 -6.12 14.79 -23.59
C ARG A 179 -7.30 14.09 -22.93
#